data_AF-A0A953ENU0-F1
#
_entry.id   AF-A0A953ENU0-F1
#
_cell.length_a   1.000
_cell.length_b   1.000
_cell.length_c   1.000
_cell.angle_alpha   90.00
_cell.angle_beta   90.00
_cell.angle_gamma   90.00
#
_symmetry.space_group_name_H-M   'P 1'
#
loop_
_entity.id
_entity.type
_entity.pdbx_description
1 polymer ?
#
loop_
_entity_poly.entity_id
_entity_poly.type
_entity_poly.pdbx_seq_one_letter_code
_entity_poly.pdbx_strand_id
1 'polypeptide(L)'
;MSRLLTEELREALPKLREQEGSVDPTVFAKFFFPTSGWTWFVTEGEEKDDDFLFYGYVIGFEPELGYFTLRELEEVNVNGIVIERDYCFEPSKLSTCLSHSNLQ
;
A
#
# COMPACT_ATOMS: atom_id res chain seq x y z
N MET A 1 -11.19 -3.21 -14.26
CA MET A 1 -9.77 -2.93 -13.93
C MET A 1 -9.76 -2.00 -12.73
N SER A 2 -9.04 -2.39 -11.67
CA SER A 2 -8.91 -1.58 -10.45
C SER A 2 -8.10 -0.31 -10.74
N ARG A 3 -8.41 0.78 -10.03
CA ARG A 3 -7.59 2.00 -10.06
C ARG A 3 -6.41 1.94 -9.10
N LEU A 4 -6.46 1.07 -8.09
CA LEU A 4 -5.41 0.91 -7.09
C LEU A 4 -4.36 -0.10 -7.58
N LEU A 5 -4.79 -1.22 -8.15
CA LEU A 5 -3.91 -2.26 -8.68
C LEU A 5 -4.00 -2.31 -10.21
N THR A 6 -3.07 -1.65 -10.88
CA THR A 6 -2.89 -1.80 -12.34
C THR A 6 -2.06 -3.04 -12.64
N GLU A 7 -2.11 -3.54 -13.88
CA GLU A 7 -1.33 -4.72 -14.27
C GLU A 7 0.18 -4.47 -14.12
N GLU A 8 0.65 -3.25 -14.40
CA GLU A 8 2.06 -2.89 -14.22
C GLU A 8 2.48 -2.96 -12.75
N LEU A 9 1.61 -2.52 -11.83
CA LEU A 9 1.89 -2.63 -10.40
C LEU A 9 1.81 -4.09 -9.94
N ARG A 10 0.84 -4.86 -10.44
CA ARG A 10 0.70 -6.29 -10.17
C ARG A 10 1.97 -7.05 -10.54
N GLU A 11 2.54 -6.76 -11.71
CA GLU A 11 3.77 -7.38 -12.19
C GLU A 11 5.03 -6.88 -11.46
N ALA A 12 5.03 -5.64 -10.96
CA ALA A 12 6.17 -5.06 -10.26
C ALA A 12 6.29 -5.49 -8.79
N LEU A 13 5.19 -5.93 -8.16
CA LEU A 13 5.19 -6.30 -6.76
C LEU A 13 5.95 -7.62 -6.52
N PRO A 14 6.87 -7.67 -5.54
CA PRO A 14 7.40 -8.92 -5.02
C PRO A 14 6.29 -9.76 -4.41
N LYS A 15 6.44 -11.08 -4.47
CA LYS A 15 5.51 -12.00 -3.80
C LYS A 15 5.63 -11.88 -2.29
N LEU A 16 4.62 -12.34 -1.56
CA LEU A 16 4.65 -12.32 -0.10
C LEU A 16 5.86 -13.08 0.44
N ARG A 17 6.51 -12.48 1.44
CA ARG A 17 7.70 -13.01 2.14
C ARG A 17 9.01 -12.94 1.34
N GLU A 18 9.04 -12.36 0.14
CA GLU A 18 10.30 -12.14 -0.62
C GLU A 18 11.21 -11.08 0.02
N GLN A 19 10.65 -10.18 0.83
CA GLN A 19 11.35 -9.17 1.61
C GLN A 19 11.39 -9.49 3.12
N GLU A 20 11.02 -10.70 3.53
CA GLU A 20 11.02 -11.10 4.95
C GLU A 20 12.42 -10.99 5.56
N GLY A 21 12.51 -10.42 6.77
CA GLY A 21 13.78 -10.15 7.45
C GLY A 21 14.50 -8.88 7.00
N SER A 22 13.99 -8.19 5.97
CA SER A 22 14.46 -6.84 5.63
C SER A 22 14.02 -5.84 6.70
N VAL A 23 14.98 -5.14 7.30
CA VAL A 23 14.72 -4.03 8.23
C VAL A 23 14.29 -2.75 7.51
N ASP A 24 14.49 -2.68 6.19
CA ASP A 24 14.15 -1.53 5.35
C ASP A 24 13.67 -2.01 3.96
N PRO A 25 12.44 -2.57 3.91
CA PRO A 25 11.88 -3.10 2.67
C PRO A 25 11.68 -1.97 1.64
N THR A 26 11.71 -2.35 0.37
CA THR A 26 11.32 -1.46 -0.72
C THR A 26 9.80 -1.40 -0.78
N VAL A 27 9.28 -0.19 -0.81
CA VAL A 27 7.88 0.13 -1.04
C VAL A 27 7.69 0.36 -2.53
N PHE A 28 6.63 -0.20 -3.11
CA PHE A 28 6.32 -0.15 -4.55
C PHE A 28 5.09 0.70 -4.85
N ALA A 29 4.20 0.90 -3.88
CA ALA A 29 3.04 1.77 -4.04
C ALA A 29 2.69 2.46 -2.74
N LYS A 30 2.06 3.63 -2.89
CA LYS A 30 1.44 4.36 -1.79
C LYS A 30 -0.05 4.53 -2.08
N PHE A 31 -0.88 3.98 -1.21
CA PHE A 31 -2.30 4.28 -1.15
C PHE A 31 -2.58 5.22 0.01
N PHE A 32 -3.58 6.08 -0.11
CA PHE A 32 -3.94 7.00 0.95
C PHE A 32 -5.43 7.34 0.91
N PHE A 33 -6.00 7.65 2.07
CA PHE A 33 -7.37 8.14 2.15
C PHE A 33 -7.37 9.69 2.20
N PRO A 34 -7.90 10.42 1.19
CA PRO A 34 -7.66 11.85 1.03
C PRO A 34 -8.12 12.76 2.17
N THR A 35 -9.04 12.29 3.00
CA THR A 35 -9.62 13.08 4.11
C THR A 35 -9.11 12.66 5.49
N SER A 36 -8.08 11.82 5.54
CA SER A 36 -7.44 11.42 6.80
C SER A 36 -5.93 11.28 6.62
N GLY A 37 -5.22 10.99 7.71
CA GLY A 37 -3.80 10.61 7.66
C GLY A 37 -3.54 9.16 7.24
N TRP A 38 -4.59 8.36 6.93
CA TRP A 38 -4.41 6.95 6.62
C TRP A 38 -3.63 6.75 5.33
N THR A 39 -2.54 5.98 5.43
CA THR A 39 -1.62 5.69 4.33
C THR A 39 -1.19 4.24 4.38
N TRP A 40 -1.16 3.58 3.22
CA TRP A 40 -0.64 2.23 3.05
C TRP A 40 0.58 2.29 2.13
N PHE A 41 1.74 1.92 2.65
CA PHE A 41 2.96 1.71 1.87
C PHE A 41 3.09 0.23 1.55
N VAL A 42 2.81 -0.14 0.30
CA VAL A 42 2.81 -1.53 -0.18
C VAL A 42 4.24 -2.00 -0.44
N THR A 43 4.65 -3.09 0.18
CA THR A 43 5.98 -3.69 -0.05
C THR A 43 5.90 -4.95 -0.89
N GLU A 44 4.83 -5.74 -0.73
CA GLU A 44 4.65 -7.03 -1.39
C GLU A 44 3.17 -7.26 -1.69
N GLY A 45 2.88 -8.19 -2.58
CA GLY A 45 1.53 -8.69 -2.73
C GLY A 45 1.43 -9.84 -3.72
N GLU A 46 0.38 -10.64 -3.59
CA GLU A 46 0.09 -11.72 -4.51
C GLU A 46 -1.41 -11.97 -4.62
N GLU A 47 -1.81 -12.63 -5.71
CA GLU A 47 -3.16 -13.17 -5.83
C GLU A 47 -3.39 -14.25 -4.78
N LYS A 48 -4.49 -14.12 -4.04
CA LYS A 48 -4.89 -15.10 -3.03
C LYS A 48 -6.39 -15.27 -3.09
N ASP A 49 -6.81 -16.51 -3.31
CA ASP A 49 -8.21 -16.87 -3.55
C ASP A 49 -8.80 -16.03 -4.72
N ASP A 50 -9.83 -15.23 -4.44
CA ASP A 50 -10.51 -14.34 -5.41
C ASP A 50 -10.21 -12.84 -5.14
N ASP A 51 -9.04 -12.54 -4.57
CA ASP A 51 -8.61 -11.19 -4.23
C ASP A 51 -7.09 -11.01 -4.43
N PHE A 52 -6.60 -9.81 -4.14
CA PHE A 52 -5.17 -9.51 -4.07
C PHE A 52 -4.80 -9.13 -2.64
N LEU A 53 -3.92 -9.92 -2.04
CA LEU A 53 -3.43 -9.70 -0.68
C LEU A 53 -2.13 -8.90 -0.74
N PHE A 54 -2.13 -7.74 -0.11
CA PHE A 54 -0.95 -6.91 0.08
C PHE A 54 -0.31 -7.17 1.45
N TYR A 55 0.97 -6.89 1.53
CA TYR A 55 1.68 -6.68 2.78
C TYR A 55 2.43 -5.35 2.71
N GLY A 56 2.43 -4.60 3.80
CA GLY A 56 3.02 -3.28 3.82
C GLY A 56 2.90 -2.56 5.15
N TYR A 57 3.43 -1.34 5.20
CA TYR A 57 3.37 -0.47 6.38
C TYR A 57 2.12 0.41 6.31
N VAL A 58 1.28 0.31 7.32
CA VAL A 58 0.01 1.04 7.42
C VAL A 58 0.15 2.10 8.48
N ILE A 59 -0.05 3.36 8.09
CA ILE A 59 -0.28 4.47 9.00
C ILE A 59 -1.79 4.58 9.16
N GLY A 60 -2.29 4.27 10.34
CA GLY A 60 -3.71 4.35 10.70
C GLY A 60 -3.87 4.81 12.14
N PHE A 61 -4.53 4.00 12.97
CA PHE A 61 -4.60 4.25 14.42
C PHE A 61 -3.24 4.07 15.10
N GLU A 62 -2.57 2.95 14.82
CA GLU A 62 -1.19 2.70 15.20
C GLU A 62 -0.40 2.33 13.94
N PRO A 63 0.81 2.87 13.75
CA PRO A 63 1.62 2.49 12.60
C PRO A 63 2.17 1.07 12.73
N GLU A 64 1.86 0.20 11.77
CA GLU A 64 2.26 -1.21 11.82
C GLU A 64 2.54 -1.82 10.44
N LEU A 65 3.33 -2.90 10.41
CA LEU A 65 3.40 -3.77 9.23
C LEU A 65 2.26 -4.79 9.31
N GLY A 66 1.45 -4.85 8.26
CA GLY A 66 0.25 -5.67 8.26
C GLY A 66 -0.20 -6.09 6.87
N TYR A 67 -1.14 -7.02 6.87
CA TYR A 67 -1.83 -7.48 5.68
C TYR A 67 -3.09 -6.66 5.43
N PHE A 68 -3.41 -6.42 4.18
CA PHE A 68 -4.66 -5.80 3.75
C PHE A 68 -4.97 -6.24 2.32
N THR A 69 -6.23 -6.26 1.94
CA THR A 69 -6.69 -6.73 0.63
C THR A 69 -7.08 -5.57 -0.28
N LEU A 70 -7.05 -5.80 -1.59
CA LEU A 70 -7.56 -4.84 -2.56
C LEU A 70 -9.03 -4.53 -2.31
N ARG A 71 -9.85 -5.56 -2.04
CA ARG A 71 -11.27 -5.38 -1.74
C ARG A 71 -11.51 -4.49 -0.52
N GLU A 72 -10.80 -4.70 0.59
CA GLU A 72 -10.92 -3.84 1.78
C GLU A 72 -10.68 -2.37 1.44
N LEU A 73 -9.69 -2.07 0.59
CA LEU A 73 -9.41 -0.70 0.18
C LEU A 73 -10.46 -0.13 -0.77
N GLU A 74 -10.98 -0.94 -1.69
CA GLU A 74 -12.00 -0.54 -2.67
C GLU A 74 -13.39 -0.36 -2.03
N GLU A 75 -13.67 -1.06 -0.92
CA GLU A 75 -14.91 -0.91 -0.16
C GLU A 75 -14.95 0.37 0.68
N VAL A 76 -13.80 1.03 0.91
CA VAL A 76 -13.76 2.33 1.61
C VAL A 76 -14.42 3.40 0.76
N ASN A 77 -15.59 3.85 1.21
CA ASN A 77 -16.31 4.97 0.64
C ASN A 77 -16.93 5.81 1.77
N VAL A 78 -16.43 7.03 1.94
CA VAL A 78 -16.99 8.00 2.90
C VAL A 78 -17.53 9.18 2.10
N ASN A 79 -18.85 9.24 1.94
CA ASN A 79 -19.54 10.30 1.20
C ASN A 79 -19.00 10.49 -0.24
N GLY A 80 -18.66 9.40 -0.93
CA GLY A 80 -18.12 9.41 -2.29
C GLY A 80 -16.60 9.59 -2.38
N ILE A 81 -15.92 9.75 -1.25
CA ILE A 81 -14.46 9.81 -1.18
C ILE A 81 -13.95 8.40 -0.94
N VAL A 82 -13.00 7.97 -1.76
CA VAL A 82 -12.43 6.62 -1.77
C VAL A 82 -10.94 6.69 -1.50
N ILE A 83 -10.31 5.54 -1.29
CA ILE A 83 -8.85 5.45 -1.26
C ILE A 83 -8.29 5.74 -2.65
N GLU A 84 -7.18 6.47 -2.68
CA GLU A 84 -6.46 6.84 -3.89
C GLU A 84 -5.05 6.24 -3.90
N ARG A 85 -4.48 6.11 -5.11
CA ARG A 85 -3.09 5.72 -5.32
C ARG A 85 -2.28 6.92 -5.78
N ASP A 86 -1.09 7.08 -5.25
CA ASP A 86 -0.11 8.03 -5.78
C ASP A 86 0.52 7.48 -7.08
N TYR A 87 0.12 8.04 -8.23
CA TYR A 87 0.60 7.60 -9.56
C TYR A 87 2.02 8.06 -9.88
N CYS A 88 2.55 9.03 -9.12
CA CYS A 88 3.91 9.53 -9.28
C CYS A 88 4.87 8.85 -8.30
N PHE A 89 4.39 7.90 -7.50
CA PHE A 89 5.22 7.19 -6.55
C PHE A 89 6.22 6.28 -7.27
N GLU A 90 7.50 6.50 -6.99
CA GLU A 90 8.58 5.63 -7.45
C GLU A 90 9.01 4.69 -6.32
N PRO A 91 9.37 3.42 -6.63
CA PRO A 91 9.79 2.49 -5.61
C PRO A 91 10.95 3.05 -4.76
N SER A 92 10.77 3.03 -3.44
CA SER A 92 11.68 3.66 -2.50
C SER A 92 11.77 2.89 -1.19
N LYS A 93 12.80 3.14 -0.40
CA LYS A 93 12.97 2.48 0.90
C LYS A 93 11.91 2.96 1.89
N LEU A 94 11.39 2.05 2.71
CA LEU A 94 10.40 2.37 3.73
C LEU A 94 10.89 3.51 4.63
N SER A 95 12.15 3.47 5.06
CA SER A 95 12.79 4.54 5.83
C SER A 95 12.73 5.91 5.15
N THR A 96 12.91 5.95 3.82
CA THR A 96 12.81 7.17 3.02
C THR A 96 11.35 7.61 2.85
N CYS A 97 10.43 6.67 2.65
CA CYS A 97 9.00 6.98 2.60
C CYS A 97 8.52 7.65 3.89
N LEU A 98 9.01 7.19 5.04
CA LEU A 98 8.65 7.70 6.37
C LEU A 98 9.34 9.01 6.73
N SER A 99 10.54 9.30 6.20
CA SER A 99 11.20 10.60 6.43
C SER A 99 10.61 11.72 5.58
N HIS A 100 10.06 11.39 4.40
CA HIS A 100 9.42 12.32 3.49
C HIS A 100 7.91 12.41 3.67
N SER A 101 7.29 11.47 4.39
CA SER A 101 5.94 11.66 4.92
C SER A 101 6.00 12.76 5.97
N ASN A 102 5.79 14.01 5.54
CA ASN A 102 5.30 15.04 6.44
C ASN A 102 3.99 14.52 7.03
N LEU A 103 4.08 13.82 8.16
CA LEU A 103 3.00 13.67 9.11
C LEU A 103 2.70 15.10 9.58
N GLN A 104 1.78 15.76 8.89
CA GLN A 104 1.11 16.96 9.40
C GLN A 104 0.14 16.57 10.50
#